data_AF-A0A4Q5W890-F1
#
_entry.id   AF-A0A4Q5W890-F1
#
_cell.length_a   1.000
_cell.length_b   1.000
_cell.length_c   1.000
_cell.angle_alpha   90.00
_cell.angle_beta   90.00
_cell.angle_gamma   90.00
#
_symmetry.space_group_name_H-M   'P 1'
#
loop_
_entity.id
_entity.type
_entity.pdbx_description
1 polymer ?
#
loop_
_entity_poly.entity_id
_entity_poly.type
_entity_poly.pdbx_seq_one_letter_code
_entity_poly.pdbx_strand_id
1 'polypeptide(L)'
;SIRNDHAYWKRQVAFDDSYASFRKYLDVVFTYAGTLSLEASLKPQKTAALSVGDVFIRGGSPGHAVIVVDVVENARGEKRFLLAQSYMPAQEIHVLKNENSTDGSAWYDARLNGRLETPEWDFKERELKTW
;
A
#
# COMPACT_ATOMS: atom_id res chain seq x y z
N SER A 1 1.36 30.17 29.11
CA SER A 1 1.86 31.40 29.75
C SER A 1 2.55 30.99 31.03
N ILE A 2 3.80 31.41 31.23
CA ILE A 2 4.54 31.14 32.45
C ILE A 2 4.65 32.47 33.20
N ARG A 3 4.19 32.47 34.44
CA ARG A 3 4.42 33.56 35.40
C ARG A 3 4.83 32.90 36.72
N ASN A 4 6.02 33.26 37.20
CA ASN A 4 6.57 32.86 38.50
C ASN A 4 6.61 31.33 38.73
N ASP A 5 7.44 30.61 37.98
CA ASP A 5 7.84 29.20 38.25
C ASP A 5 6.72 28.16 38.48
N HIS A 6 5.49 28.49 38.07
CA HIS A 6 4.38 27.56 38.05
C HIS A 6 3.86 27.42 36.62
N ALA A 7 3.78 26.16 36.15
CA ALA A 7 3.23 25.83 34.84
C ALA A 7 1.70 25.81 34.92
N TYR A 8 1.04 26.68 34.14
CA TYR A 8 -0.42 26.70 34.02
C TYR A 8 -0.82 26.07 32.68
N TRP A 9 -1.57 24.97 32.74
CA TRP A 9 -2.25 24.41 31.57
C TRP A 9 -3.39 25.34 31.16
N LYS A 10 -3.18 26.14 30.11
CA LYS A 10 -4.26 26.90 29.48
C LYS A 10 -4.88 26.02 28.41
N ARG A 11 -6.03 25.41 28.70
CA ARG A 11 -6.83 24.69 27.70
C ARG A 11 -7.28 25.70 26.64
N GLN A 12 -6.55 25.76 25.52
CA GLN A 12 -6.98 26.53 24.37
C GLN A 12 -7.57 25.58 23.34
N VAL A 13 -8.69 26.06 22.77
CA VAL A 13 -9.61 25.42 21.83
C VAL A 13 -10.70 24.60 22.54
N ALA A 14 -11.93 25.07 22.41
CA ALA A 14 -13.13 24.32 22.79
C ALA A 14 -13.29 23.13 21.85
N PHE A 15 -13.92 22.05 22.32
CA PHE A 15 -14.28 20.91 21.49
C PHE A 15 -15.03 21.40 20.24
N ASP A 16 -14.49 21.11 19.05
CA ASP A 16 -15.04 21.51 17.74
C ASP A 16 -15.40 20.25 16.97
N ASP A 17 -16.69 19.96 16.93
CA ASP A 17 -17.31 18.82 16.22
C ASP A 17 -17.76 19.20 14.80
N SER A 18 -17.37 20.36 14.30
CA SER A 18 -17.72 20.77 12.95
C SER A 18 -17.11 19.83 11.91
N TYR A 19 -17.83 19.70 10.79
CA TYR A 19 -17.34 18.95 9.63
C TYR A 19 -15.96 19.42 9.15
N ALA A 20 -15.62 20.71 9.33
CA ALA A 20 -14.31 21.24 8.98
C ALA A 20 -13.18 20.67 9.86
N SER A 21 -13.42 20.49 11.16
CA SER A 21 -12.47 19.87 12.09
C SER A 21 -12.37 18.36 11.89
N PHE A 22 -13.48 17.68 11.59
CA PHE A 22 -13.47 16.29 11.13
C PHE A 22 -12.69 16.12 9.82
N ARG A 23 -12.87 17.01 8.84
CA ARG A 23 -12.14 16.98 7.56
C ARG A 23 -10.64 17.20 7.77
N LYS A 24 -10.24 18.14 8.62
CA LYS A 24 -8.82 18.33 8.99
C LYS A 24 -8.23 17.11 9.70
N TYR A 25 -8.98 16.46 10.58
CA TYR A 25 -8.56 15.20 11.21
C TYR A 25 -8.38 14.10 10.16
N LEU A 26 -9.34 13.94 9.25
CA LEU A 26 -9.23 13.01 8.13
C LEU A 26 -8.06 13.37 7.22
N ASP A 27 -7.80 14.65 6.95
CA ASP A 27 -6.66 15.08 6.14
C ASP A 27 -5.35 14.68 6.82
N VAL A 28 -5.24 14.81 8.15
CA VAL A 28 -4.10 14.30 8.93
C VAL A 28 -4.01 12.78 8.84
N VAL A 29 -5.10 12.05 9.11
CA VAL A 29 -5.13 10.58 9.05
C VAL A 29 -4.76 10.07 7.65
N PHE A 30 -5.30 10.66 6.59
CA PHE A 30 -5.00 10.31 5.20
C PHE A 30 -3.61 10.77 4.75
N THR A 31 -3.09 11.86 5.31
CA THR A 31 -1.68 12.27 5.12
C THR A 31 -0.73 11.21 5.71
N TYR A 32 -1.12 10.60 6.83
CA TYR A 32 -0.36 9.51 7.48
C TYR A 32 -0.83 8.10 7.08
N ALA A 33 -1.80 7.96 6.17
CA ALA A 33 -2.24 6.68 5.60
C ALA A 33 -1.74 6.52 4.15
N GLY A 34 -0.64 7.16 3.81
CA GLY A 34 0.05 7.00 2.54
C GLY A 34 0.89 5.72 2.49
N THR A 35 1.39 5.39 1.31
CA THR A 35 2.25 4.22 1.08
C THR A 35 3.51 4.21 1.96
N LEU A 36 3.98 5.39 2.41
CA LEU A 36 5.15 5.51 3.28
C LEU A 36 4.95 4.90 4.68
N SER A 37 3.83 5.22 5.34
CA SER A 37 3.53 4.66 6.66
C SER A 37 3.12 3.20 6.55
N LEU A 38 2.39 2.83 5.50
CA LEU A 38 2.03 1.45 5.22
C LEU A 38 3.29 0.59 5.00
N GLU A 39 4.22 1.02 4.14
CA GLU A 39 5.48 0.28 3.91
C GLU A 39 6.27 0.10 5.20
N ALA A 40 6.33 1.14 6.06
CA ALA A 40 7.06 1.09 7.33
C ALA A 40 6.42 0.12 8.34
N SER A 41 5.11 -0.12 8.25
CA SER A 41 4.38 -1.04 9.13
C SER A 41 4.47 -2.51 8.69
N LEU A 42 4.81 -2.78 7.43
CA LEU A 42 4.85 -4.12 6.85
C LEU A 42 6.25 -4.76 6.91
N LYS A 43 6.27 -6.10 6.97
CA LYS A 43 7.50 -6.89 7.01
C LYS A 43 7.96 -7.26 5.59
N PRO A 44 9.28 -7.30 5.29
CA PRO A 44 9.79 -7.84 4.04
C PRO A 44 9.34 -9.28 3.78
N GLN A 45 8.98 -9.59 2.55
CA GLN A 45 8.55 -10.93 2.11
C GLN A 45 9.35 -11.36 0.87
N LYS A 46 9.52 -12.67 0.69
CA LYS A 46 10.18 -13.23 -0.51
C LYS A 46 9.15 -13.72 -1.51
N THR A 47 9.40 -13.53 -2.79
CA THR A 47 8.54 -14.00 -3.90
C THR A 47 8.26 -15.50 -3.87
N ALA A 48 9.21 -16.32 -3.40
CA ALA A 48 8.99 -17.76 -3.21
C ALA A 48 7.89 -18.09 -2.17
N ALA A 49 7.73 -17.22 -1.17
CA ALA A 49 6.73 -17.32 -0.11
C ALA A 49 5.50 -16.45 -0.36
N LEU A 50 5.33 -15.95 -1.58
CA LEU A 50 4.20 -15.09 -1.98
C LEU A 50 2.85 -15.75 -1.67
N SER A 51 1.97 -14.96 -1.08
CA SER A 51 0.67 -15.35 -0.57
C SER A 51 -0.37 -14.25 -0.77
N VAL A 52 -1.65 -14.61 -0.72
CA VAL A 52 -2.76 -13.64 -0.79
C VAL A 52 -2.67 -12.68 0.39
N GLY A 53 -2.83 -11.38 0.12
CA GLY A 53 -2.70 -10.30 1.10
C GLY A 53 -1.30 -9.70 1.19
N ASP A 54 -0.28 -10.30 0.57
CA ASP A 54 1.02 -9.66 0.38
C ASP A 54 0.86 -8.43 -0.52
N VAL A 55 1.70 -7.41 -0.30
CA VAL A 55 1.62 -6.11 -0.97
C VAL A 55 2.97 -5.80 -1.61
N PHE A 56 2.96 -5.49 -2.91
CA PHE A 56 4.08 -4.80 -3.54
C PHE A 56 3.91 -3.31 -3.29
N ILE A 57 4.86 -2.71 -2.56
CA ILE A 57 4.73 -1.33 -2.09
C ILE A 57 6.05 -0.58 -2.12
N ARG A 58 6.00 0.64 -2.65
CA ARG A 58 7.06 1.64 -2.50
C ARG A 58 6.48 2.86 -1.80
N GLY A 59 6.94 3.10 -0.59
CA GLY A 59 6.58 4.27 0.20
C GLY A 59 7.21 5.54 -0.35
N GLY A 60 6.47 6.65 -0.28
CA GLY A 60 6.95 7.98 -0.67
C GLY A 60 5.89 8.82 -1.37
N SER A 61 6.34 9.94 -1.96
CA SER A 61 5.53 10.82 -2.80
C SER A 61 6.34 11.18 -4.06
N PRO A 62 6.08 10.54 -5.21
CA PRO A 62 5.06 9.52 -5.43
C PRO A 62 5.45 8.17 -4.80
N GLY A 63 4.45 7.46 -4.30
CA GLY A 63 4.57 6.07 -3.87
C GLY A 63 3.39 5.28 -4.42
N HIS A 64 3.54 3.96 -4.49
CA HIS A 64 2.55 3.07 -5.12
C HIS A 64 2.41 1.78 -4.33
N ALA A 65 1.21 1.21 -4.34
CA ALA A 65 0.92 -0.06 -3.70
C ALA A 65 -0.06 -0.89 -4.52
N VAL A 66 0.25 -2.17 -4.69
CA VAL A 66 -0.63 -3.17 -5.32
C VAL A 66 -0.67 -4.41 -4.45
N ILE A 67 -1.84 -5.02 -4.30
CA ILE A 67 -2.07 -6.16 -3.40
C ILE A 67 -2.25 -7.46 -4.18
N VAL A 68 -1.69 -8.55 -3.67
CA VAL A 68 -1.93 -9.90 -4.17
C VAL A 68 -3.32 -10.36 -3.71
N VAL A 69 -4.22 -10.62 -4.67
CA VAL A 69 -5.61 -11.00 -4.37
C VAL A 69 -5.90 -12.47 -4.59
N ASP A 70 -5.07 -13.17 -5.36
CA ASP A 70 -5.17 -14.62 -5.56
C ASP A 70 -3.80 -15.21 -5.91
N VAL A 71 -3.59 -16.48 -5.56
CA VAL A 71 -2.36 -17.24 -5.83
C VAL A 71 -2.75 -18.68 -6.20
N VAL A 72 -2.28 -19.14 -7.35
CA VAL A 72 -2.44 -20.53 -7.80
C VAL A 72 -1.08 -21.18 -7.98
N GLU A 73 -1.00 -22.47 -7.69
CA GLU A 73 0.21 -23.28 -7.82
C GLU A 73 -0.09 -24.52 -8.65
N ASN A 74 0.77 -24.83 -9.63
CA ASN A 74 0.63 -26.06 -10.41
C ASN A 74 1.36 -27.24 -9.74
N ALA A 75 1.20 -28.46 -10.29
CA ALA A 75 1.83 -29.66 -9.76
C ALA A 75 3.38 -29.66 -9.77
N ARG A 76 4.00 -28.69 -10.46
CA ARG A 76 5.46 -28.48 -10.50
C ARG A 76 5.94 -27.44 -9.48
N GLY A 77 5.04 -26.88 -8.68
CA GLY A 77 5.34 -25.82 -7.72
C GLY A 77 5.47 -24.43 -8.34
N GLU A 78 5.08 -24.24 -9.61
CA GLU A 78 5.11 -22.94 -10.25
C GLU A 78 3.88 -22.13 -9.82
N LYS A 79 4.13 -20.97 -9.22
CA LYS A 79 3.08 -20.08 -8.74
C LYS A 79 2.75 -18.99 -9.74
N ARG A 80 1.46 -18.67 -9.85
CA ARG A 80 0.95 -17.47 -10.49
C ARG A 80 0.06 -16.70 -9.54
N PHE A 81 -0.04 -15.40 -9.73
CA PHE A 81 -0.84 -14.54 -8.85
C PHE A 81 -1.58 -13.44 -9.61
N LEU A 82 -2.64 -12.94 -8.99
CA LEU A 82 -3.40 -11.78 -9.44
C LEU A 82 -3.09 -10.58 -8.55
N LEU A 83 -3.08 -9.41 -9.17
CA LEU A 83 -2.88 -8.14 -8.49
C LEU A 83 -4.12 -7.28 -8.61
N ALA A 84 -4.39 -6.51 -7.56
CA ALA A 84 -5.36 -5.43 -7.60
C ALA A 84 -4.75 -4.14 -7.08
N GLN A 85 -5.26 -3.02 -7.57
CA GLN A 85 -4.90 -1.70 -7.08
C GLN A 85 -6.10 -0.76 -7.04
N SER A 86 -5.97 0.32 -6.28
CA SER A 86 -6.86 1.48 -6.34
C SER A 86 -6.03 2.74 -6.49
N TYR A 87 -6.60 3.76 -7.12
CA TYR A 87 -5.96 5.07 -7.19
C TYR A 87 -5.99 5.81 -5.86
N MET A 88 -5.16 6.84 -5.72
CA MET A 88 -5.29 7.83 -4.65
C MET A 88 -5.69 9.18 -5.24
N PRO A 89 -6.86 9.75 -4.85
CA PRO A 89 -7.84 9.22 -3.90
C PRO A 89 -8.52 7.94 -4.42
N ALA A 90 -8.92 7.07 -3.49
CA ALA A 90 -9.58 5.79 -3.78
C ALA A 90 -10.84 6.01 -4.61
N GLN A 91 -10.81 5.55 -5.87
CA GLN A 91 -11.95 5.61 -6.78
C GLN A 91 -12.55 4.21 -6.95
N GLU A 92 -11.85 3.34 -7.67
CA GLU A 92 -12.30 1.97 -7.95
C GLU A 92 -11.14 0.99 -7.78
N ILE A 93 -11.42 -0.16 -7.16
CA ILE A 93 -10.49 -1.29 -7.08
C ILE A 93 -10.68 -2.13 -8.34
N HIS A 94 -9.59 -2.41 -9.05
CA HIS A 94 -9.61 -3.27 -10.22
C HIS A 94 -8.44 -4.24 -10.22
N VAL A 95 -8.62 -5.37 -10.92
CA VAL A 95 -7.55 -6.33 -11.19
C VAL A 95 -6.64 -5.77 -12.28
N LEU A 96 -5.34 -5.88 -12.08
CA LEU A 96 -4.34 -5.40 -13.02
C LEU A 96 -4.19 -6.35 -14.21
N LYS A 97 -4.06 -5.76 -15.40
CA LYS A 97 -3.72 -6.50 -16.61
C LYS A 97 -2.23 -6.79 -16.62
N ASN A 98 -1.85 -8.04 -16.88
CA ASN A 98 -0.47 -8.40 -17.18
C ASN A 98 -0.17 -8.08 -18.66
N GLU A 99 0.45 -6.93 -18.92
CA GLU A 99 0.78 -6.49 -20.29
C GLU A 99 1.84 -7.37 -20.98
N ASN A 100 2.62 -8.13 -20.19
CA ASN A 100 3.59 -9.07 -20.69
C ASN A 100 2.97 -10.43 -21.08
N SER A 101 1.67 -10.64 -20.84
CA SER A 101 1.01 -11.88 -21.22
C SER A 101 0.61 -11.90 -22.69
N THR A 102 1.05 -12.90 -23.43
CA THR A 102 0.74 -13.07 -24.86
C THR A 102 -0.70 -13.53 -25.13
N ASP A 103 -1.33 -14.17 -24.14
CA ASP A 103 -2.71 -14.68 -24.19
C ASP A 103 -3.75 -13.72 -23.59
N GLY A 104 -3.31 -12.53 -23.13
CA GLY A 104 -4.17 -11.55 -22.47
C GLY A 104 -4.57 -11.91 -21.03
N SER A 105 -3.97 -12.93 -20.44
CA SER A 105 -4.17 -13.31 -19.04
C SER A 105 -3.78 -12.17 -18.08
N ALA A 106 -4.51 -12.02 -16.98
CA ALA A 106 -4.16 -11.11 -15.88
C ALA A 106 -3.18 -11.75 -14.86
N TRP A 107 -2.85 -13.03 -15.03
CA TRP A 107 -1.99 -13.76 -14.11
C TRP A 107 -0.51 -13.45 -14.33
N TYR A 108 0.20 -13.12 -13.26
CA TYR A 108 1.65 -12.90 -13.22
C TYR A 108 2.38 -14.16 -12.77
N ASP A 109 3.59 -14.42 -13.27
CA ASP A 109 4.45 -15.52 -12.79
C ASP A 109 5.21 -15.06 -11.53
N ALA A 110 5.25 -15.91 -10.49
CA ALA A 110 5.98 -15.62 -9.25
C ALA A 110 7.51 -15.61 -9.41
N ARG A 111 8.04 -16.20 -10.49
CA ARG A 111 9.45 -16.10 -10.88
C ARG A 111 9.69 -14.77 -11.57
N LEU A 112 9.87 -13.74 -10.74
CA LEU A 112 10.24 -12.41 -11.21
C LEU A 112 11.70 -12.43 -11.71
N ASN A 113 11.98 -11.63 -12.74
CA ASN A 113 13.32 -11.43 -13.28
C ASN A 113 13.95 -10.16 -12.70
N GLY A 114 14.01 -10.06 -11.36
CA GLY A 114 14.51 -8.90 -10.63
C GLY A 114 13.50 -7.77 -10.41
N ARG A 115 12.40 -7.75 -11.18
CA ARG A 115 11.30 -6.80 -11.04
C ARG A 115 9.95 -7.42 -11.40
N LEU A 116 8.89 -6.81 -10.87
CA LEU A 116 7.51 -6.97 -11.30
C LEU A 116 7.13 -5.73 -12.12
N GLU A 117 6.75 -5.95 -13.36
CA GLU A 117 6.24 -4.91 -14.26
C GLU A 117 4.72 -4.90 -14.18
N THR A 118 4.14 -3.74 -13.92
CA THR A 118 2.68 -3.53 -13.92
C THR A 118 2.36 -2.37 -14.85
N PRO A 119 1.10 -2.17 -15.29
CA PRO A 119 0.76 -1.13 -16.26
C PRO A 119 1.24 0.29 -15.88
N GLU A 120 1.36 0.58 -14.59
CA GLU A 120 1.66 1.93 -14.11
C GLU A 120 2.96 2.03 -13.31
N TRP A 121 3.42 0.93 -12.70
CA TRP A 121 4.54 0.98 -11.77
C TRP A 121 5.36 -0.31 -11.73
N ASP A 122 6.68 -0.16 -11.82
CA ASP A 122 7.62 -1.27 -11.65
C ASP A 122 8.07 -1.40 -10.19
N PHE A 123 7.93 -2.61 -9.65
CA PHE A 123 8.40 -2.98 -8.33
C PHE A 123 9.66 -3.84 -8.40
N LYS A 124 10.62 -3.58 -7.54
CA LYS A 124 11.73 -4.51 -7.28
C LYS A 124 11.21 -5.66 -6.44
N GLU A 125 11.79 -6.85 -6.57
CA GLU A 125 11.38 -8.01 -5.75
C GLU A 125 11.40 -7.73 -4.24
N ARG A 126 12.36 -6.91 -3.78
CA ARG A 126 12.50 -6.50 -2.37
C ARG A 126 11.39 -5.57 -1.85
N GLU A 127 10.51 -5.11 -2.74
CA GLU A 127 9.37 -4.25 -2.42
C GLU A 127 8.10 -5.06 -2.16
N LEU A 128 8.20 -6.40 -2.16
CA LEU A 128 7.17 -7.28 -1.64
C LEU A 128 7.19 -7.29 -0.11
N LYS A 129 6.03 -7.06 0.49
CA LYS A 129 5.81 -6.96 1.92
C LYS A 129 4.61 -7.78 2.38
N THR A 130 4.56 -8.11 3.65
CA THR A 130 3.48 -8.85 4.31
C THR A 130 3.18 -8.28 5.69
N TRP A 131 2.07 -8.69 6.31
CA TRP A 131 1.62 -8.19 7.62
C TRP A 131 2.38 -8.80 8.82
#